data_AF-A0A9E5E9Z6-F1
#
_entry.id   AF-A0A9E5E9Z6-F1
#
_cell.length_a   1.000
_cell.length_b   1.000
_cell.length_c   1.000
_cell.angle_alpha   90.00
_cell.angle_beta   90.00
_cell.angle_gamma   90.00
#
_symmetry.space_group_name_H-M   'P 1'
#
loop_
_entity.id
_entity.type
_entity.pdbx_description
1 polymer ?
#
loop_
_entity_poly.entity_id
_entity_poly.type
_entity_poly.pdbx_seq_one_letter_code
_entity_poly.pdbx_strand_id
1 'polypeptide(L)'
;MVAAAESVEWIEVRNEVEALMLEYNLIKQHRPRFNIRLRDDKSYPYLAITVDDEWPRATVMRGRKRRGTRYFGPYAHAYAIRETLDLLLRTFPVRTCPPSKFNEHNRLGRPCLLFHIEKCSGPCVGSVGVEEYAAHVAGLTNFLDGKTDEVETAIAERMSEASVAQEYELAARLRDRLTAVRRAMERQQIVADRSE
;
A
#
# COMPACT_ATOMS: atom_id res chain seq x y z
N MET A 1 25.28 22.27 -21.89
CA MET A 1 25.03 20.82 -21.71
C MET A 1 25.32 20.09 -23.01
N VAL A 2 24.53 20.31 -24.08
CA VAL A 2 24.69 19.61 -25.37
C VAL A 2 26.07 19.81 -25.99
N ALA A 3 26.59 21.04 -26.04
CA ALA A 3 27.94 21.32 -26.55
C ALA A 3 29.09 20.75 -25.68
N ALA A 4 28.80 20.20 -24.50
CA ALA A 4 29.80 19.61 -23.59
C ALA A 4 29.66 18.09 -23.47
N ALA A 5 28.77 17.46 -24.23
CA ALA A 5 28.55 16.01 -24.22
C ALA A 5 29.42 15.32 -25.27
N GLU A 6 30.12 14.26 -24.89
CA GLU A 6 30.94 13.43 -25.81
C GLU A 6 30.21 12.16 -26.28
N SER A 7 29.32 11.59 -25.45
CA SER A 7 28.57 10.38 -25.75
C SER A 7 27.14 10.45 -25.22
N VAL A 8 26.27 9.58 -25.74
CA VAL A 8 24.88 9.43 -25.30
C VAL A 8 24.61 7.95 -25.07
N GLU A 9 24.01 7.65 -23.93
CA GLU A 9 23.61 6.30 -23.51
C GLU A 9 22.13 6.34 -23.11
N TRP A 10 21.45 5.21 -23.23
CA TRP A 10 20.08 5.02 -22.75
C TRP A 10 19.98 3.72 -21.96
N ILE A 11 19.05 3.70 -21.00
CA ILE A 11 18.75 2.54 -20.18
C ILE A 11 17.28 2.24 -20.39
N GLU A 12 16.97 1.04 -20.86
CA GLU A 12 15.61 0.58 -21.05
C GLU A 12 15.00 0.15 -19.71
N VAL A 13 13.74 0.54 -19.51
CA VAL A 13 12.94 0.25 -18.31
C VAL A 13 11.54 -0.10 -18.76
N ARG A 14 10.77 -0.75 -17.88
CA ARG A 14 9.50 -1.37 -18.26
C ARG A 14 8.40 -0.36 -18.51
N ASN A 15 8.39 0.75 -17.78
CA ASN A 15 7.34 1.76 -17.88
C ASN A 15 7.84 3.17 -17.50
N GLU A 16 6.98 4.17 -17.71
CA GLU A 16 7.28 5.59 -17.42
C GLU A 16 7.60 5.83 -15.94
N VAL A 17 6.95 5.09 -15.04
CA VAL A 17 7.20 5.21 -13.60
C VAL A 17 8.62 4.75 -13.25
N GLU A 18 9.08 3.64 -13.82
CA GLU A 18 10.46 3.18 -13.67
C GLU A 18 11.47 4.14 -14.31
N ALA A 19 11.12 4.76 -15.45
CA ALA A 19 11.97 5.75 -16.10
C ALA A 19 12.19 6.96 -15.20
N LEU A 20 11.11 7.49 -14.60
CA LEU A 20 11.18 8.58 -13.63
C LEU A 20 12.02 8.19 -12.40
N MET A 21 11.86 6.96 -11.90
CA MET A 21 12.65 6.47 -10.77
C MET A 21 14.13 6.34 -11.09
N LEU A 22 14.44 5.81 -12.27
CA LEU A 22 15.81 5.67 -12.73
C LEU A 22 16.45 7.05 -12.89
N GLU A 23 15.76 7.99 -13.53
CA GLU A 23 16.20 9.38 -13.66
C GLU A 23 16.53 9.98 -12.28
N TYR A 24 15.60 9.87 -11.32
CA TYR A 24 15.81 10.35 -9.96
C TYR A 24 17.02 9.70 -9.28
N ASN A 25 17.17 8.38 -9.39
CA ASN A 25 18.28 7.64 -8.77
C ASN A 25 19.61 8.09 -9.37
N LEU A 26 19.69 8.24 -10.69
CA LEU A 26 20.89 8.73 -11.39
C LEU A 26 21.22 10.18 -11.00
N ILE A 27 20.21 11.05 -10.91
CA ILE A 27 20.41 12.44 -10.44
C ILE A 27 20.95 12.47 -9.02
N LYS A 28 20.45 11.60 -8.12
CA LYS A 28 20.91 11.54 -6.73
C LYS A 28 22.30 10.95 -6.58
N GLN A 29 22.63 9.94 -7.37
CA GLN A 29 23.93 9.28 -7.39
C GLN A 29 25.02 10.19 -7.97
N HIS A 30 24.77 10.79 -9.14
CA HIS A 30 25.79 11.53 -9.89
C HIS A 30 25.79 13.04 -9.62
N ARG A 31 24.71 13.59 -9.05
CA ARG A 31 24.51 15.03 -8.80
C ARG A 31 25.00 15.92 -9.96
N PRO A 32 24.50 15.69 -11.19
CA PRO A 32 25.03 16.34 -12.38
C PRO A 32 24.93 17.86 -12.31
N ARG A 33 26.02 18.56 -12.68
CA ARG A 33 26.16 20.02 -12.55
C ARG A 33 25.02 20.81 -13.18
N PHE A 34 24.52 20.36 -14.32
CA PHE A 34 23.50 21.06 -15.11
C PHE A 34 22.06 20.76 -14.66
N ASN A 35 21.84 19.80 -13.76
CA ASN A 35 20.50 19.41 -13.40
C ASN A 35 19.91 20.37 -12.35
N ILE A 36 18.66 20.80 -12.57
CA ILE A 36 17.96 21.77 -11.70
C ILE A 36 16.82 21.09 -10.93
N ARG A 37 16.12 20.15 -11.58
CA ARG A 37 15.00 19.40 -10.99
C ARG A 37 15.51 18.22 -10.16
N LEU A 38 14.68 17.71 -9.24
CA LEU A 38 14.96 16.50 -8.44
C LEU A 38 16.27 16.54 -7.62
N ARG A 39 16.85 17.74 -7.44
CA ARG A 39 17.99 17.97 -6.52
C ARG A 39 17.56 17.98 -5.07
N ASP A 40 16.29 18.29 -4.79
CA ASP A 40 15.72 18.35 -3.44
C ASP A 40 15.65 16.96 -2.79
N ASP A 41 15.72 16.87 -1.46
CA ASP A 41 15.74 15.58 -0.74
C ASP A 41 14.38 14.86 -0.70
N LYS A 42 13.50 15.15 -1.67
CA LYS A 42 12.24 14.44 -1.83
C LYS A 42 12.53 13.04 -2.36
N SER A 43 12.51 12.06 -1.47
CA SER A 43 12.51 10.64 -1.85
C SER A 43 11.12 10.23 -2.33
N TYR A 44 11.05 9.28 -3.26
CA TYR A 44 9.78 8.64 -3.59
C TYR A 44 9.08 8.05 -2.35
N PRO A 45 7.75 8.15 -2.28
CA PRO A 45 6.97 7.49 -1.26
C PRO A 45 6.93 5.97 -1.50
N TYR A 46 6.92 5.24 -0.40
CA TYR A 46 6.71 3.80 -0.34
C TYR A 46 5.58 3.51 0.62
N LEU A 47 4.87 2.40 0.42
CA LEU A 47 4.03 1.82 1.45
C LEU A 47 4.89 0.91 2.32
N ALA A 48 4.87 1.14 3.62
CA ALA A 48 5.66 0.40 4.60
C ALA A 48 4.73 -0.38 5.54
N ILE A 49 5.02 -1.66 5.73
CA ILE A 49 4.32 -2.55 6.68
C ILE A 49 5.31 -3.02 7.74
N THR A 50 5.08 -2.67 9.01
CA THR A 50 5.99 -3.00 10.14
C THR A 50 5.80 -4.44 10.64
N VAL A 51 6.29 -5.40 9.86
CA VAL A 51 6.07 -6.84 10.13
C VAL A 51 6.71 -7.36 11.42
N ASP A 52 7.71 -6.67 11.99
CA ASP A 52 8.34 -7.07 13.25
C ASP A 52 7.54 -6.62 14.49
N ASP A 53 6.55 -5.75 14.33
CA ASP A 53 5.67 -5.35 15.43
C ASP A 53 4.65 -6.48 15.67
N GLU A 54 4.25 -6.71 16.94
CA GLU A 54 3.12 -7.61 17.28
C GLU A 54 1.83 -7.21 16.53
N TRP A 55 1.65 -5.90 16.35
CA TRP A 55 0.55 -5.32 15.57
C TRP A 55 1.12 -4.55 14.38
N PRO A 56 1.44 -5.22 13.25
CA PRO A 56 1.99 -4.55 12.08
C PRO A 56 1.11 -3.40 11.60
N ARG A 57 1.70 -2.27 11.22
CA ARG A 57 0.96 -1.13 10.67
C ARG A 57 1.32 -0.86 9.23
N ALA A 58 0.34 -0.44 8.44
CA ALA A 58 0.55 0.06 7.09
C ALA A 58 0.68 1.58 7.11
N THR A 59 1.75 2.13 6.53
CA THR A 59 1.97 3.57 6.52
C THR A 59 2.76 4.02 5.30
N VAL A 60 2.41 5.19 4.76
CA VAL A 60 3.13 5.78 3.63
C VAL A 60 4.34 6.54 4.16
N MET A 61 5.54 6.10 3.77
CA MET A 61 6.80 6.65 4.25
C MET A 61 7.64 7.21 3.10
N ARG A 62 8.52 8.14 3.46
CA ARG A 62 9.60 8.69 2.63
C ARG A 62 10.92 8.50 3.37
N GLY A 63 12.01 8.35 2.64
CA GLY A 63 13.37 8.32 3.18
C GLY A 63 13.87 6.91 3.46
N ARG A 64 14.70 6.78 4.50
CA ARG A 64 15.50 5.59 4.77
C ARG A 64 14.65 4.41 5.20
N LYS A 65 14.85 3.27 4.52
CA LYS A 65 14.27 1.98 4.91
C LYS A 65 14.82 1.53 6.27
N ARG A 66 13.94 0.98 7.11
CA ARG A 66 14.22 0.44 8.44
C ARG A 66 14.19 -1.08 8.35
N ARG A 67 14.96 -1.75 9.22
CA ARG A 67 14.86 -3.20 9.40
C ARG A 67 13.51 -3.55 10.02
N GLY A 68 13.01 -4.74 9.74
CA GLY A 68 11.71 -5.20 10.25
C GLY A 68 10.49 -4.59 9.59
N THR A 69 10.66 -4.01 8.40
CA THR A 69 9.59 -3.36 7.65
C THR A 69 9.65 -3.81 6.20
N ARG A 70 8.52 -4.28 5.68
CA ARG A 70 8.35 -4.57 4.27
C ARG A 70 7.98 -3.28 3.53
N TYR A 71 8.58 -3.06 2.37
CA TYR A 71 8.40 -1.85 1.58
C TYR A 71 7.86 -2.23 0.20
N PHE A 72 6.79 -1.56 -0.20
CA PHE A 72 6.14 -1.71 -1.50
C PHE A 72 6.21 -0.38 -2.27
N GLY A 73 6.38 -0.46 -3.58
CA GLY A 73 6.68 0.69 -4.44
C GLY A 73 8.17 0.77 -4.83
N PRO A 74 8.64 1.91 -5.37
CA PRO A 74 8.16 3.27 -5.08
C PRO A 74 6.91 3.71 -5.87
N TYR A 75 6.24 4.77 -5.42
CA TYR A 75 5.05 5.30 -6.10
C TYR A 75 5.31 6.71 -6.62
N ALA A 76 4.73 7.09 -7.77
CA ALA A 76 4.92 8.43 -8.35
C ALA A 76 4.52 9.56 -7.38
N HIS A 77 3.39 9.40 -6.69
CA HIS A 77 2.86 10.38 -5.75
C HIS A 77 2.35 9.74 -4.47
N ALA A 78 2.53 10.44 -3.33
CA ALA A 78 2.08 9.93 -2.03
C ALA A 78 0.54 9.89 -1.90
N TYR A 79 -0.16 10.69 -2.70
CA TYR A 79 -1.61 10.70 -2.72
C TYR A 79 -2.18 9.40 -3.29
N ALA A 80 -1.66 8.96 -4.45
CA ALA A 80 -2.13 7.74 -5.12
C ALA A 80 -2.09 6.52 -4.18
N ILE A 81 -0.98 6.33 -3.48
CA ILE A 81 -0.83 5.21 -2.54
C ILE A 81 -1.71 5.33 -1.29
N ARG A 82 -2.00 6.55 -0.82
CA ARG A 82 -2.94 6.73 0.30
C ARG A 82 -4.35 6.34 -0.08
N GLU A 83 -4.76 6.68 -1.30
CA GLU A 83 -6.09 6.33 -1.80
C GLU A 83 -6.21 4.81 -2.03
N THR A 84 -5.18 4.19 -2.62
CA THR A 84 -5.12 2.72 -2.75
C THR A 84 -5.17 2.05 -1.38
N LEU A 85 -4.37 2.51 -0.41
CA LEU A 85 -4.43 1.98 0.96
C LEU A 85 -5.83 2.14 1.55
N ASP A 86 -6.45 3.32 1.41
CA ASP A 86 -7.78 3.59 1.97
C ASP A 86 -8.88 2.67 1.42
N LEU A 87 -8.81 2.33 0.13
CA LEU A 87 -9.70 1.36 -0.51
C LEU A 87 -9.53 -0.05 0.08
N LEU A 88 -8.28 -0.44 0.33
CA LEU A 88 -7.93 -1.77 0.82
C LEU A 88 -8.24 -1.97 2.31
N LEU A 89 -8.26 -0.91 3.11
CA LEU A 89 -8.44 -1.01 4.57
C LEU A 89 -9.78 -1.63 4.99
N ARG A 90 -10.83 -1.56 4.17
CA ARG A 90 -12.11 -2.23 4.46
C ARG A 90 -12.08 -3.74 4.20
N THR A 91 -11.19 -4.19 3.30
CA THR A 91 -10.98 -5.60 2.98
C THR A 91 -9.94 -6.21 3.91
N PHE A 92 -8.88 -5.46 4.20
CA PHE A 92 -7.79 -5.81 5.09
C PHE A 92 -7.68 -4.76 6.21
N PRO A 93 -8.43 -4.93 7.31
CA PRO A 93 -8.55 -3.92 8.37
C PRO A 93 -7.29 -3.88 9.26
N VAL A 94 -6.19 -3.43 8.68
CA VAL A 94 -4.87 -3.24 9.30
C VAL A 94 -4.76 -1.81 9.85
N ARG A 95 -4.13 -1.64 11.01
CA ARG A 95 -3.96 -0.31 11.59
C ARG A 95 -3.03 0.56 10.74
N THR A 96 -3.34 1.85 10.68
CA THR A 96 -2.48 2.88 10.07
C THR A 96 -2.01 3.94 11.07
N CYS A 97 -2.49 3.86 12.31
CA CYS A 97 -2.20 4.83 13.35
C CYS A 97 -0.73 4.76 13.82
N PRO A 98 -0.16 5.90 14.25
CA PRO A 98 1.17 5.91 14.87
C PRO A 98 1.14 5.25 16.26
N PRO A 99 2.29 4.78 16.79
CA PRO A 99 2.37 4.12 18.09
C PRO A 99 1.81 4.97 19.24
N SER A 100 1.99 6.29 19.19
CA SER A 100 1.44 7.21 20.19
C SER A 100 -0.09 7.12 20.28
N LYS A 101 -0.78 7.14 19.13
CA LYS A 101 -2.24 7.02 19.06
C LYS A 101 -2.72 5.62 19.45
N PHE A 102 -1.98 4.59 19.06
CA PHE A 102 -2.31 3.22 19.47
C PHE A 102 -2.28 3.07 20.99
N ASN A 103 -1.21 3.55 21.64
CA ASN A 103 -1.06 3.49 23.09
C ASN A 103 -2.09 4.35 23.83
N GLU A 104 -2.46 5.51 23.27
CA GLU A 104 -3.52 6.37 23.79
C GLU A 104 -4.86 5.64 23.83
N HIS A 105 -5.28 5.02 22.72
CA HIS A 105 -6.54 4.27 22.65
C HIS A 105 -6.54 3.01 23.51
N ASN A 106 -5.40 2.33 23.63
CA ASN A 106 -5.24 1.19 24.53
C ASN A 106 -5.44 1.60 25.99
N ARG A 107 -4.83 2.72 26.41
CA ARG A 107 -5.01 3.23 27.79
C ARG A 107 -6.45 3.68 28.06
N LEU A 108 -7.10 4.31 27.08
CA LEU A 108 -8.47 4.79 27.23
C LEU A 108 -9.51 3.66 27.14
N GLY A 109 -9.14 2.48 26.65
CA GLY A 109 -10.08 1.38 26.37
C GLY A 109 -11.15 1.74 25.34
N ARG A 110 -10.91 2.76 24.50
CA ARG A 110 -11.88 3.26 23.51
C ARG A 110 -11.28 3.21 22.11
N PRO A 111 -11.94 2.53 21.15
CA PRO A 111 -11.44 2.48 19.79
C PRO A 111 -11.55 3.83 19.07
N CYS A 112 -10.81 3.98 17.98
CA CYS A 112 -10.85 5.19 17.15
C CYS A 112 -11.93 5.10 16.06
N LEU A 113 -12.13 6.20 15.33
CA LEU A 113 -13.09 6.25 14.22
C LEU A 113 -12.86 5.15 13.18
N LEU A 114 -11.59 4.83 12.84
CA LEU A 114 -11.26 3.82 11.83
C LEU A 114 -11.80 2.43 12.20
N PHE A 115 -11.91 2.11 13.48
CA PHE A 115 -12.56 0.88 13.93
C PHE A 115 -14.07 0.92 13.69
N HIS A 116 -14.73 2.01 14.08
CA HIS A 116 -16.19 2.15 13.91
C HIS A 116 -16.64 2.17 12.44
N ILE A 117 -15.76 2.56 11.52
CA ILE A 117 -16.02 2.53 10.07
C ILE A 117 -15.42 1.30 9.38
N GLU A 118 -15.03 0.28 10.14
CA GLU A 118 -14.52 -1.02 9.66
C GLU A 118 -13.23 -0.95 8.81
N LYS A 119 -12.41 0.10 8.99
CA LYS A 119 -11.10 0.25 8.34
C LYS A 119 -9.93 -0.25 9.19
N CYS A 120 -10.20 -0.60 10.45
CA CYS A 120 -9.24 -1.13 11.39
C CYS A 120 -9.95 -2.14 12.27
N SER A 121 -9.33 -3.29 12.53
CA SER A 121 -9.89 -4.36 13.36
C SER A 121 -9.81 -4.06 14.87
N GLY A 122 -9.22 -2.92 15.25
CA GLY A 122 -9.18 -2.46 16.64
C GLY A 122 -8.27 -3.25 17.59
N PRO A 123 -7.03 -3.60 17.19
CA PRO A 123 -6.11 -4.30 18.09
C PRO A 123 -5.76 -3.51 19.35
N CYS A 124 -5.90 -2.18 19.32
CA CYS A 124 -5.65 -1.33 20.50
C CYS A 124 -6.63 -1.55 21.65
N VAL A 125 -7.80 -2.15 21.40
CA VAL A 125 -8.81 -2.43 22.44
C VAL A 125 -9.10 -3.93 22.57
N GLY A 126 -8.27 -4.78 21.96
CA GLY A 126 -8.44 -6.24 22.00
C GLY A 126 -9.65 -6.76 21.22
N SER A 127 -10.21 -5.99 20.28
CA SER A 127 -11.35 -6.43 19.45
C SER A 127 -11.01 -7.52 18.43
N VAL A 128 -9.73 -7.82 18.23
CA VAL A 128 -9.22 -8.80 17.27
C VAL A 128 -8.08 -9.59 17.90
N GLY A 129 -7.99 -10.88 17.60
CA GLY A 129 -6.86 -11.73 18.02
C GLY A 129 -5.61 -11.48 17.18
N VAL A 130 -4.44 -11.86 17.71
CA VAL A 130 -3.15 -11.71 17.00
C VAL A 130 -3.14 -12.52 15.69
N GLU A 131 -3.68 -13.74 15.71
CA GLU A 131 -3.74 -14.63 14.54
C GLU A 131 -4.62 -14.07 13.43
N GLU A 132 -5.83 -13.61 13.78
CA GLU A 132 -6.76 -13.00 12.81
C GLU A 132 -6.19 -11.72 12.22
N TYR A 133 -5.56 -10.88 13.04
CA TYR A 133 -4.89 -9.68 12.57
C TYR A 133 -3.71 -10.00 11.64
N ALA A 134 -2.92 -11.03 11.96
CA ALA A 134 -1.84 -11.50 11.10
C ALA A 134 -2.37 -11.96 9.74
N ALA A 135 -3.54 -12.60 9.68
CA ALA A 135 -4.20 -12.96 8.43
C ALA A 135 -4.58 -11.72 7.60
N HIS A 136 -5.09 -10.65 8.22
CA HIS A 136 -5.36 -9.39 7.52
C HIS A 136 -4.08 -8.75 6.96
N VAL A 137 -2.99 -8.75 7.73
CA VAL A 137 -1.68 -8.22 7.31
C VAL A 137 -1.11 -9.06 6.16
N ALA A 138 -1.22 -10.38 6.23
CA ALA A 138 -0.78 -11.29 5.18
C ALA A 138 -1.58 -11.08 3.89
N GLY A 139 -2.90 -10.93 3.98
CA GLY A 139 -3.76 -10.63 2.83
C GLY A 139 -3.39 -9.31 2.15
N LEU A 140 -3.20 -8.24 2.93
CA LEU A 140 -2.73 -6.94 2.42
C LEU A 140 -1.36 -7.07 1.75
N THR A 141 -0.45 -7.84 2.36
CA THR A 141 0.90 -8.04 1.84
C THR A 141 0.91 -8.82 0.54
N ASN A 142 0.15 -9.92 0.46
CA ASN A 142 0.00 -10.74 -0.75
C ASN A 142 -0.58 -9.92 -1.91
N PHE A 143 -1.61 -9.11 -1.61
CA PHE A 143 -2.17 -8.18 -2.59
C PHE A 143 -1.11 -7.23 -3.15
N LEU A 144 -0.32 -6.60 -2.27
CA LEU A 144 0.73 -5.67 -2.68
C LEU A 144 1.90 -6.36 -3.40
N ASP A 145 2.15 -7.64 -3.14
CA ASP A 145 3.11 -8.48 -3.88
C ASP A 145 2.59 -8.91 -5.27
N GLY A 146 1.36 -8.52 -5.65
CA GLY A 146 0.78 -8.84 -6.95
C GLY A 146 0.01 -10.17 -6.99
N LYS A 147 -0.20 -10.84 -5.85
CA LYS A 147 -1.06 -12.02 -5.73
C LYS A 147 -2.52 -11.58 -5.56
N THR A 148 -3.04 -10.88 -6.56
CA THR A 148 -4.33 -10.21 -6.50
C THR A 148 -5.49 -11.13 -6.86
N ASP A 149 -5.27 -12.09 -7.76
CA ASP A 149 -6.32 -12.96 -8.29
C ASP A 149 -6.92 -13.87 -7.23
N GLU A 150 -6.08 -14.43 -6.35
CA GLU A 150 -6.52 -15.26 -5.22
C GLU A 150 -7.44 -14.49 -4.26
N VAL A 151 -7.11 -13.22 -3.99
CA VAL A 151 -7.90 -12.34 -3.13
C VAL A 151 -9.25 -12.04 -3.77
N GLU A 152 -9.25 -11.72 -5.06
CA GLU A 152 -10.47 -11.42 -5.80
C GLU A 152 -11.42 -12.61 -5.83
N THR A 153 -10.91 -13.78 -6.20
CA THR A 153 -11.67 -15.04 -6.25
C THR A 153 -12.25 -15.37 -4.89
N ALA A 154 -11.45 -15.30 -3.81
CA ALA A 154 -11.94 -15.60 -2.47
C ALA A 154 -13.08 -14.67 -2.01
N ILE A 155 -13.05 -13.38 -2.37
CA ILE A 155 -14.14 -12.44 -2.04
C ILE A 155 -15.38 -12.74 -2.90
N ALA A 156 -15.20 -13.04 -4.18
CA ALA A 156 -16.27 -13.35 -5.10
C ALA A 156 -17.01 -14.66 -4.73
N GLU A 157 -16.27 -15.69 -4.33
CA GLU A 157 -16.84 -16.96 -3.85
C GLU A 157 -17.69 -16.74 -2.60
N ARG A 158 -17.15 -16.07 -1.58
CA ARG A 158 -17.88 -15.74 -0.35
C ARG A 158 -19.13 -14.89 -0.62
N MET A 159 -19.06 -13.98 -1.59
CA MET A 159 -20.21 -13.18 -2.01
C MET A 159 -21.30 -14.07 -2.62
N SER A 160 -20.90 -15.03 -3.46
CA SER A 160 -21.81 -15.99 -4.07
C SER A 160 -22.47 -16.89 -3.02
N GLU A 161 -21.69 -17.42 -2.08
CA GLU A 161 -22.17 -18.23 -0.95
C GLU A 161 -23.19 -17.45 -0.11
N ALA A 162 -22.88 -16.21 0.28
CA ALA A 162 -23.79 -15.35 1.02
C ALA A 162 -25.10 -15.10 0.24
N SER A 163 -25.03 -14.92 -1.09
CA SER A 163 -26.21 -14.75 -1.93
C SER A 163 -27.05 -16.03 -2.00
N VAL A 164 -26.43 -17.21 -2.10
CA VAL A 164 -27.12 -18.50 -2.09
C VAL A 164 -27.79 -18.75 -0.73
N ALA A 165 -27.12 -18.36 0.35
CA ALA A 165 -27.66 -18.41 1.72
C ALA A 165 -28.72 -17.33 2.01
N GLN A 166 -29.08 -16.50 1.02
CA GLN A 166 -30.04 -15.38 1.14
C GLN A 166 -29.61 -14.27 2.14
N GLU A 167 -28.32 -14.19 2.46
CA GLU A 167 -27.72 -13.13 3.28
C GLU A 167 -27.37 -11.89 2.44
N TYR A 168 -28.39 -11.24 1.88
CA TYR A 168 -28.20 -10.17 0.89
C TYR A 168 -27.39 -8.97 1.41
N GLU A 169 -27.48 -8.64 2.70
CA GLU A 169 -26.67 -7.57 3.30
C GLU A 169 -25.18 -7.91 3.35
N LEU A 170 -24.85 -9.18 3.61
CA LEU A 170 -23.47 -9.65 3.57
C LEU A 170 -22.95 -9.69 2.13
N ALA A 171 -23.76 -10.22 1.20
CA ALA A 171 -23.41 -10.25 -0.22
C ALA A 171 -23.17 -8.83 -0.77
N ALA A 172 -24.00 -7.85 -0.41
CA ALA A 172 -23.82 -6.45 -0.80
C ALA A 172 -22.49 -5.88 -0.26
N ARG A 173 -22.16 -6.14 1.02
CA ARG A 173 -20.87 -5.70 1.60
C ARG A 173 -19.67 -6.34 0.90
N LEU A 174 -19.75 -7.63 0.57
CA LEU A 174 -18.69 -8.34 -0.13
C LEU A 174 -18.51 -7.83 -1.57
N ARG A 175 -19.60 -7.52 -2.28
CA ARG A 175 -19.57 -6.87 -3.60
C ARG A 175 -18.86 -5.52 -3.56
N ASP A 176 -19.16 -4.71 -2.56
CA ASP A 176 -18.55 -3.38 -2.42
C ASP A 176 -17.04 -3.51 -2.10
N ARG A 177 -16.64 -4.50 -1.29
CA ARG A 177 -15.23 -4.86 -1.06
C ARG A 177 -14.54 -5.33 -2.35
N LEU A 178 -15.17 -6.21 -3.11
CA LEU A 178 -14.66 -6.70 -4.40
C LEU A 178 -14.42 -5.54 -5.37
N THR A 179 -15.35 -4.60 -5.43
CA THR A 179 -15.24 -3.40 -6.27
C THR A 179 -14.07 -2.51 -5.83
N ALA A 180 -13.86 -2.35 -4.51
CA ALA A 180 -12.73 -1.60 -3.98
C ALA A 180 -11.37 -2.25 -4.31
N VAL A 181 -11.30 -3.59 -4.23
CA VAL A 181 -10.11 -4.38 -4.59
C VAL A 181 -9.78 -4.21 -6.07
N ARG A 182 -10.76 -4.38 -6.97
CA ARG A 182 -10.57 -4.19 -8.42
C ARG A 182 -10.08 -2.78 -8.77
N ARG A 183 -10.67 -1.74 -8.17
CA ARG A 183 -10.22 -0.34 -8.35
C ARG A 183 -8.79 -0.12 -7.84
N ALA A 184 -8.41 -0.78 -6.75
CA ALA A 184 -7.04 -0.72 -6.24
C ALA A 184 -6.06 -1.41 -7.20
N MET A 185 -6.45 -2.53 -7.83
CA MET A 185 -5.66 -3.24 -8.82
C MET A 185 -5.43 -2.42 -10.09
N GLU A 186 -6.48 -1.83 -10.67
CA GLU A 186 -6.38 -0.95 -11.85
C GLU A 186 -5.35 0.18 -11.62
N ARG A 187 -5.39 0.79 -10.42
CA ARG A 187 -4.45 1.84 -10.03
C ARG A 187 -3.04 1.32 -9.80
N GLN A 188 -2.88 0.10 -9.30
CA GLN A 188 -1.58 -0.53 -9.14
C GLN A 188 -0.98 -0.94 -10.49
N GLN A 189 -1.78 -1.46 -11.44
CA GLN A 189 -1.34 -1.77 -12.80
C GLN A 189 -0.86 -0.53 -13.56
N ILE A 190 -1.51 0.63 -13.40
CA ILE A 190 -1.00 1.90 -13.99
C ILE A 190 0.40 2.26 -13.46
N VAL A 191 0.75 1.82 -12.24
CA VAL A 191 2.06 2.05 -11.62
C VAL A 191 3.05 0.90 -11.92
N ALA A 192 2.55 -0.31 -12.17
CA ALA A 192 3.33 -1.53 -12.30
C ALA A 192 3.54 -1.99 -13.75
N ASP A 193 2.69 -1.63 -14.70
CA ASP A 193 2.58 -2.35 -15.96
C ASP A 193 2.83 -1.46 -17.18
N ARG A 194 3.96 -1.73 -17.86
CA ARG A 194 3.93 -2.37 -19.17
C ARG A 194 4.98 -3.46 -19.16
N SER A 195 4.55 -4.65 -18.81
CA SER A 195 5.30 -5.89 -18.95
C SER A 195 4.91 -6.49 -20.31
N GLU A 196 5.62 -6.09 -21.37
CA GLU A 196 5.71 -6.84 -22.63
C GLU A 196 7.19 -7.11 -22.92
#